data_AF-A0AB33BPW4-F1
#
_entry.id   AF-A0AB33BPW4-F1
#
_cell.length_a   1.000
_cell.length_b   1.000
_cell.length_c   1.000
_cell.angle_alpha   90.00
_cell.angle_beta   90.00
_cell.angle_gamma   90.00
#
_symmetry.space_group_name_H-M   'P 1'
#
loop_
_entity.id
_entity.type
_entity.pdbx_description
1 polymer ?
#
loop_
_entity_poly.entity_id
_entity_poly.type
_entity_poly.pdbx_seq_one_letter_code
_entity_poly.pdbx_strand_id
1 'polypeptide(L)'
;MQRGLKVNSGDRLGKTIIFARNHRHAQCICDRFNSNYPHYKGHFAKIIDSHDKYAQSLLDDFSEVNKEPILAVSVDMLDTGVDVPEVVNLVFFKPVFSRVKFNQMIGRGTRLCQDLFGPGNHKTEFLVFDLCGNFEYFEQDIDETSQKIPESLTSRLVKHRLELATRLAPARPSATPRAREQSSTYKVDRSGDLYTSLLDALHQHVATMPRDNFLVRRRLPQVETFSQRQRWDNLSQEDAATIADSLAGLPNSLPNEDPLAKEFDLLCVKLQLAILKADRSYERLRDKVRDILCQLETKPDIPMIKGQLAFIREVQAENWWTRATPSMVEGIRVRVRDLVKFIDRQKQQIVITDFVDEMGEVQIVDIPTHQTGFSREQYRRKVEAYIRQHQDHVAIAKLKRNIPLTDRDLSALEEMLFSAAEIESRQRFEEVFGRTKSLKLLIREIVGLDPAGIRVAARQAAKQAFDRYLQGTNFSANQIRFIENIIDILTKNGIMNPGALYEPPFTDNHPEGLDGMFNNQEADRIVSILRSFNQSVDAV
;
A
#
# COMPACT_ATOMS: atom_id res chain seq x y z
N MET A 1 -2.81 -4.67 10.76
CA MET A 1 -1.80 -4.70 11.86
C MET A 1 -0.39 -5.01 11.37
N GLN A 2 -0.12 -6.16 10.71
CA GLN A 2 1.25 -6.49 10.28
C GLN A 2 1.73 -5.71 9.06
N ARG A 3 0.86 -5.57 8.04
CA ARG A 3 1.23 -5.01 6.74
C ARG A 3 0.87 -3.54 6.51
N GLY A 4 0.11 -2.94 7.42
CA GLY A 4 -0.25 -1.52 7.29
C GLY A 4 0.92 -0.62 7.63
N LEU A 5 0.93 0.59 7.06
CA LEU A 5 1.83 1.66 7.47
C LEU A 5 1.61 1.98 8.93
N LYS A 6 2.72 2.22 9.61
CA LYS A 6 2.79 2.39 11.06
C LYS A 6 3.42 3.73 11.38
N VAL A 7 2.92 4.35 12.44
CA VAL A 7 3.45 5.57 13.05
C VAL A 7 4.23 5.20 14.31
N ASN A 8 4.86 6.18 14.96
CA ASN A 8 5.67 5.99 16.16
C ASN A 8 6.78 4.94 15.93
N SER A 9 7.60 5.13 14.89
CA SER A 9 8.74 4.26 14.58
C SER A 9 8.39 2.78 14.38
N GLY A 10 7.20 2.51 13.81
CA GLY A 10 6.78 1.16 13.44
C GLY A 10 6.08 0.37 14.55
N ASP A 11 5.78 0.99 15.70
CA ASP A 11 5.13 0.31 16.82
C ASP A 11 3.59 0.40 16.80
N ARG A 12 3.04 1.53 16.34
CA ARG A 12 1.59 1.76 16.31
C ARG A 12 1.09 1.79 14.88
N LEU A 13 -0.05 1.15 14.60
CA LEU A 13 -0.68 1.27 13.29
C LEU A 13 -1.08 2.74 13.03
N GLY A 14 -0.86 3.25 11.82
CA GLY A 14 -1.40 4.54 11.42
C GLY A 14 -2.93 4.50 11.28
N LYS A 15 -3.56 5.68 11.22
CA LYS A 15 -5.02 5.79 11.05
C LYS A 15 -5.47 4.98 9.84
N THR A 16 -6.48 4.15 10.05
CA THR A 16 -6.92 3.16 9.07
C THR A 16 -8.43 3.18 8.94
N ILE A 17 -8.92 3.18 7.70
CA ILE A 17 -10.34 3.05 7.40
C ILE A 17 -10.61 1.66 6.85
N ILE A 18 -11.60 0.97 7.40
CA ILE A 18 -12.10 -0.31 6.90
C ILE A 18 -13.50 -0.10 6.35
N PHE A 19 -13.68 -0.34 5.07
CA PHE A 19 -14.96 -0.21 4.39
C PHE A 19 -15.73 -1.52 4.49
N ALA A 20 -16.74 -1.55 5.35
CA ALA A 20 -17.58 -2.71 5.60
C ALA A 20 -18.88 -2.65 4.78
N ARG A 21 -19.38 -3.83 4.40
CA ARG A 21 -20.59 -3.97 3.57
C ARG A 21 -21.87 -3.44 4.23
N ASN A 22 -22.03 -3.67 5.54
CA ASN A 22 -23.20 -3.26 6.32
C ASN A 22 -22.85 -3.26 7.82
N HIS A 23 -23.75 -2.76 8.67
CA HIS A 23 -23.53 -2.65 10.11
C HIS A 23 -23.16 -3.98 10.77
N ARG A 24 -23.88 -5.07 10.43
CA ARG A 24 -23.60 -6.40 10.97
C ARG A 24 -22.20 -6.91 10.58
N HIS A 25 -21.75 -6.61 9.36
CA HIS A 25 -20.39 -6.91 8.94
C HIS A 25 -19.38 -6.07 9.74
N ALA A 26 -19.63 -4.78 9.95
CA ALA A 26 -18.77 -3.91 10.74
C ALA A 26 -18.63 -4.38 12.20
N GLN A 27 -19.73 -4.82 12.81
CA GLN A 27 -19.75 -5.46 14.14
C GLN A 27 -18.86 -6.70 14.16
N CYS A 28 -19.04 -7.61 13.20
CA CYS A 28 -18.23 -8.83 13.11
C CYS A 28 -16.73 -8.51 12.99
N ILE A 29 -16.35 -7.50 12.20
CA ILE A 29 -14.96 -7.04 12.07
C ILE A 29 -14.44 -6.57 13.44
N CYS A 30 -15.18 -5.71 14.13
CA CYS A 30 -14.79 -5.19 15.45
C CYS A 30 -14.70 -6.29 16.51
N ASP A 31 -15.66 -7.21 16.55
CA ASP A 31 -15.67 -8.34 17.50
C ASP A 31 -14.47 -9.25 17.29
N ARG A 32 -14.16 -9.56 16.04
CA ARG A 32 -12.98 -10.36 15.68
C ARG A 32 -11.68 -9.63 16.01
N PHE A 33 -11.63 -8.30 15.79
CA PHE A 33 -10.47 -7.50 16.20
C PHE A 33 -10.28 -7.54 17.72
N ASN A 34 -11.32 -7.22 18.48
CA ASN A 34 -11.32 -7.21 19.95
C ASN A 34 -10.97 -8.57 20.56
N SER A 35 -11.39 -9.67 19.93
CA SER A 35 -11.05 -11.02 20.38
C SER A 35 -9.56 -11.33 20.19
N ASN A 36 -8.96 -10.86 19.08
CA ASN A 36 -7.55 -11.12 18.78
C ASN A 36 -6.60 -10.13 19.48
N TYR A 37 -7.08 -8.93 19.83
CA TYR A 37 -6.31 -7.91 20.53
C TYR A 37 -7.06 -7.41 21.78
N PRO A 38 -7.12 -8.22 22.86
CA PRO A 38 -7.90 -7.87 24.05
C PRO A 38 -7.47 -6.58 24.74
N HIS A 39 -6.19 -6.22 24.67
CA HIS A 39 -5.63 -4.98 25.21
C HIS A 39 -6.08 -3.71 24.46
N TYR A 40 -6.69 -3.88 23.27
CA TYR A 40 -7.24 -2.80 22.45
C TYR A 40 -8.78 -2.76 22.48
N LYS A 41 -9.39 -3.62 23.28
CA LYS A 41 -10.82 -3.91 23.21
C LYS A 41 -11.66 -2.68 23.50
N GLY A 42 -12.48 -2.30 22.53
CA GLY A 42 -13.53 -1.30 22.71
C GLY A 42 -13.10 0.17 22.57
N HIS A 43 -11.84 0.45 22.26
CA HIS A 43 -11.36 1.83 22.06
C HIS A 43 -10.53 1.98 20.76
N PHE A 44 -9.68 1.01 20.42
CA PHE A 44 -8.83 1.09 19.24
C PHE A 44 -9.58 0.96 17.91
N ALA A 45 -10.57 0.06 17.85
CA ALA A 45 -11.43 -0.18 16.69
C ALA A 45 -12.87 0.19 17.02
N LYS A 46 -13.45 1.09 16.23
CA LYS A 46 -14.82 1.57 16.40
C LYS A 46 -15.58 1.53 15.07
N ILE A 47 -16.86 1.23 15.16
CA ILE A 47 -17.79 1.34 14.05
C ILE A 47 -18.18 2.81 13.96
N ILE A 48 -18.10 3.38 12.77
CA ILE A 48 -18.58 4.73 12.47
C ILE A 48 -19.60 4.59 11.35
N ASP A 49 -20.88 4.55 11.72
CA ASP A 49 -21.98 4.45 10.78
C ASP A 49 -23.18 5.31 11.21
N SER A 50 -24.17 5.44 10.34
CA SER A 50 -25.34 6.30 10.57
C SER A 50 -26.28 5.79 11.67
N HIS A 51 -26.10 4.56 12.17
CA HIS A 51 -26.91 4.01 13.26
C HIS A 51 -26.47 4.53 14.63
N ASP A 52 -25.21 4.98 14.76
CA ASP A 52 -24.69 5.52 16.01
C ASP A 52 -25.03 7.01 16.16
N LYS A 53 -25.75 7.35 17.25
CA LYS A 53 -26.08 8.74 17.60
C LYS A 53 -24.84 9.58 17.89
N TYR A 54 -23.73 8.95 18.22
CA TYR A 54 -22.44 9.59 18.52
C TYR A 54 -21.44 9.48 17.36
N ALA A 55 -21.88 9.08 16.15
CA ALA A 55 -21.00 8.91 15.00
C ALA A 55 -20.15 10.14 14.68
N GLN A 56 -20.70 11.35 14.85
CA GLN A 56 -19.96 12.60 14.63
C GLN A 56 -18.85 12.80 15.68
N SER A 57 -19.13 12.53 16.96
CA SER A 57 -18.10 12.63 18.00
C SER A 57 -16.98 11.61 17.79
N LEU A 58 -17.32 10.37 17.42
CA LEU A 58 -16.34 9.34 17.09
C LEU A 58 -15.50 9.72 15.87
N LEU A 59 -16.09 10.44 14.92
CA LEU A 59 -15.41 10.95 13.75
C LEU A 59 -14.43 12.07 14.09
N ASP A 60 -14.84 13.00 14.94
CA ASP A 60 -14.00 14.10 15.41
C ASP A 60 -12.80 13.52 16.18
N ASP A 61 -13.05 12.56 17.09
CA ASP A 61 -11.99 11.83 17.80
C ASP A 61 -11.07 11.03 16.85
N PHE A 62 -11.61 10.44 15.80
CA PHE A 62 -10.81 9.75 14.78
C PHE A 62 -9.94 10.72 13.97
N SER A 63 -10.39 11.95 13.75
CA SER A 63 -9.68 12.98 12.99
C SER A 63 -8.51 13.59 13.77
N GLU A 64 -8.50 13.46 15.09
CA GLU A 64 -7.41 13.90 15.95
C GLU A 64 -6.21 12.92 15.96
N VAL A 65 -5.00 13.49 15.86
CA VAL A 65 -3.71 12.78 15.67
C VAL A 65 -3.43 11.69 16.71
N ASN A 66 -3.65 12.04 17.97
CA ASN A 66 -3.27 11.22 19.11
C ASN A 66 -4.46 10.57 19.80
N LYS A 67 -5.68 10.77 19.31
CA LYS A 67 -6.88 10.17 19.88
C LYS A 67 -7.22 8.84 19.22
N GLU A 68 -7.90 8.01 20.00
CA GLU A 68 -8.57 6.82 19.53
C GLU A 68 -9.99 7.18 19.07
N PRO A 69 -10.56 6.49 18.07
CA PRO A 69 -10.08 5.24 17.48
C PRO A 69 -8.92 5.39 16.47
N ILE A 70 -8.22 4.29 16.22
CA ILE A 70 -7.18 4.17 15.18
C ILE A 70 -7.69 3.40 13.96
N LEU A 71 -8.58 2.43 14.18
CA LEU A 71 -9.32 1.71 13.15
C LEU A 71 -10.77 2.21 13.13
N ALA A 72 -11.16 2.90 12.06
CA ALA A 72 -12.53 3.27 11.82
C ALA A 72 -13.18 2.27 10.85
N VAL A 73 -14.17 1.52 11.31
CA VAL A 73 -14.94 0.60 10.48
C VAL A 73 -16.20 1.31 9.99
N SER A 74 -16.19 1.70 8.71
CA SER A 74 -17.23 2.53 8.10
C SER A 74 -18.24 1.72 7.31
N VAL A 75 -19.50 2.13 7.41
CA VAL A 75 -20.58 1.74 6.50
C VAL A 75 -21.15 3.02 5.87
N ASP A 76 -20.70 3.33 4.66
CA ASP A 76 -21.10 4.45 3.80
C ASP A 76 -20.91 5.89 4.38
N MET A 77 -20.68 6.05 5.69
CA MET A 77 -20.47 7.35 6.35
C MET A 77 -19.13 7.99 5.99
N LEU A 78 -18.03 7.22 5.96
CA LEU A 78 -16.70 7.73 5.61
C LEU A 78 -16.44 7.76 4.10
N ASP A 79 -17.43 7.39 3.28
CA ASP A 79 -17.30 7.43 1.82
C ASP A 79 -17.35 8.91 1.33
N THR A 80 -17.98 9.83 2.09
CA THR A 80 -18.11 11.26 1.76
C THR A 80 -17.78 12.18 2.94
N GLY A 81 -17.20 13.37 2.69
CA GLY A 81 -17.18 14.48 3.67
C GLY A 81 -16.12 14.51 4.78
N VAL A 82 -15.34 13.45 5.01
CA VAL A 82 -14.41 13.39 6.17
C VAL A 82 -12.98 13.79 5.80
N ASP A 83 -12.40 14.71 6.57
CA ASP A 83 -11.01 15.17 6.44
C ASP A 83 -10.07 14.64 7.53
N VAL A 84 -9.39 13.52 7.24
CA VAL A 84 -8.32 12.99 8.10
C VAL A 84 -7.05 12.78 7.25
N PRO A 85 -6.15 13.78 7.19
CA PRO A 85 -4.91 13.68 6.41
C PRO A 85 -4.01 12.51 6.83
N GLU A 86 -4.12 12.06 8.07
CA GLU A 86 -3.29 11.01 8.65
C GLU A 86 -3.65 9.58 8.21
N VAL A 87 -4.75 9.41 7.47
CA VAL A 87 -5.16 8.08 7.01
C VAL A 87 -4.14 7.54 6.03
N VAL A 88 -3.40 6.53 6.46
CA VAL A 88 -2.33 5.88 5.69
C VAL A 88 -2.66 4.46 5.27
N ASN A 89 -3.79 3.91 5.72
CA ASN A 89 -4.24 2.57 5.38
C ASN A 89 -5.73 2.59 5.02
N LEU A 90 -6.07 2.05 3.86
CA LEU A 90 -7.45 1.84 3.42
C LEU A 90 -7.69 0.35 3.21
N VAL A 91 -8.78 -0.19 3.76
CA VAL A 91 -9.12 -1.60 3.64
C VAL A 91 -10.49 -1.74 2.98
N PHE A 92 -10.49 -2.19 1.73
CA PHE A 92 -11.70 -2.52 1.00
C PHE A 92 -12.16 -3.93 1.39
N PHE A 93 -13.07 -4.00 2.35
CA PHE A 93 -13.70 -5.24 2.80
C PHE A 93 -15.16 -5.35 2.34
N LYS A 94 -15.46 -4.73 1.20
CA LYS A 94 -16.73 -4.83 0.48
C LYS A 94 -16.46 -4.72 -1.03
N PRO A 95 -17.26 -5.39 -1.88
CA PRO A 95 -17.28 -5.10 -3.30
C PRO A 95 -17.90 -3.72 -3.54
N VAL A 96 -17.33 -2.97 -4.48
CA VAL A 96 -17.74 -1.62 -4.86
C VAL A 96 -18.07 -1.63 -6.34
N PHE A 97 -19.31 -1.30 -6.67
CA PHE A 97 -19.78 -1.34 -8.07
C PHE A 97 -19.82 0.05 -8.72
N SER A 98 -19.76 1.12 -7.92
CA SER A 98 -19.77 2.50 -8.42
C SER A 98 -18.35 3.07 -8.46
N ARG A 99 -17.91 3.48 -9.65
CA ARG A 99 -16.61 4.10 -9.84
C ARG A 99 -16.45 5.41 -9.08
N VAL A 100 -17.54 6.16 -8.94
CA VAL A 100 -17.56 7.41 -8.14
C VAL A 100 -17.27 7.09 -6.68
N LYS A 101 -17.96 6.10 -6.09
CA LYS A 101 -17.71 5.68 -4.70
C LYS A 101 -16.29 5.14 -4.53
N PHE A 102 -15.81 4.32 -5.47
CA PHE A 102 -14.45 3.80 -5.45
C PHE A 102 -13.39 4.91 -5.40
N ASN A 103 -13.48 5.90 -6.29
CA ASN A 103 -12.57 7.05 -6.30
C ASN A 103 -12.69 7.89 -5.02
N GLN A 104 -13.91 8.06 -4.48
CA GLN A 104 -14.11 8.75 -3.21
C GLN A 104 -13.46 8.01 -2.03
N MET A 105 -13.55 6.68 -2.00
CA MET A 105 -12.93 5.84 -0.98
C MET A 105 -11.39 5.92 -1.06
N ILE A 106 -10.81 5.81 -2.26
CA ILE A 106 -9.37 5.98 -2.48
C ILE A 106 -8.91 7.39 -2.07
N GLY A 107 -9.69 8.42 -2.41
CA GLY A 107 -9.40 9.81 -2.07
C GLY A 107 -9.26 10.08 -0.57
N ARG A 108 -9.67 9.15 0.31
CA ARG A 108 -9.43 9.26 1.75
C ARG A 108 -7.95 9.11 2.13
N GLY A 109 -7.16 8.42 1.31
CA GLY A 109 -5.74 8.20 1.56
C GLY A 109 -4.81 9.25 0.96
N THR A 110 -5.27 10.04 -0.03
CA THR A 110 -4.41 10.88 -0.89
C THR A 110 -3.94 12.19 -0.26
N ARG A 111 -4.52 12.60 0.87
CA ARG A 111 -4.13 13.84 1.55
C ARG A 111 -2.71 13.73 2.13
N LEU A 112 -1.91 14.78 1.93
CA LEU A 112 -0.56 14.90 2.49
C LEU A 112 -0.62 15.25 3.98
N CYS A 113 0.36 14.78 4.75
CA CYS A 113 0.47 15.05 6.18
C CYS A 113 1.95 15.21 6.56
N GLN A 114 2.33 16.37 7.08
CA GLN A 114 3.71 16.65 7.47
C GLN A 114 4.05 15.94 8.79
N ASP A 115 5.25 15.35 8.86
CA ASP A 115 5.85 14.78 10.08
C ASP A 115 5.09 13.60 10.68
N LEU A 116 4.21 12.96 9.88
CA LEU A 116 3.37 11.85 10.32
C LEU A 116 4.18 10.65 10.85
N PHE A 117 5.31 10.36 10.21
CA PHE A 117 6.18 9.24 10.59
C PHE A 117 7.32 9.66 11.52
N GLY A 118 7.39 10.94 11.86
CA GLY A 118 8.44 11.55 12.69
C GLY A 118 8.91 12.90 12.09
N PRO A 119 9.71 13.68 12.84
CA PRO A 119 10.23 14.96 12.35
C PRO A 119 10.97 14.83 11.02
N GLY A 120 10.56 15.59 10.00
CA GLY A 120 11.12 15.55 8.65
C GLY A 120 10.68 14.34 7.81
N ASN A 121 9.85 13.44 8.36
CA ASN A 121 9.34 12.27 7.66
C ASN A 121 7.84 12.40 7.43
N HIS A 122 7.50 13.03 6.30
CA HIS A 122 6.13 13.33 5.90
C HIS A 122 5.45 12.12 5.23
N LYS A 123 4.12 12.15 5.18
CA LYS A 123 3.32 11.18 4.43
C LYS A 123 3.46 11.44 2.93
N THR A 124 4.14 10.52 2.25
CA THR A 124 4.30 10.51 0.79
C THR A 124 3.42 9.46 0.10
N GLU A 125 2.97 8.45 0.86
CA GLU A 125 2.24 7.30 0.35
C GLU A 125 1.17 6.81 1.36
N PHE A 126 0.25 6.00 0.87
CA PHE A 126 -0.72 5.26 1.67
C PHE A 126 -0.92 3.87 1.06
N LEU A 127 -1.33 2.91 1.88
CA LEU A 127 -1.58 1.54 1.44
C LEU A 127 -3.06 1.29 1.26
N VAL A 128 -3.37 0.53 0.21
CA VAL A 128 -4.70 0.00 -0.04
C VAL A 128 -4.66 -1.52 0.07
N PHE A 129 -5.56 -2.08 0.87
CA PHE A 129 -5.78 -3.51 1.03
C PHE A 129 -7.12 -3.85 0.39
N ASP A 130 -7.08 -4.50 -0.76
CA ASP A 130 -8.28 -4.93 -1.46
C ASP A 130 -8.55 -6.42 -1.23
N LEU A 131 -9.63 -6.74 -0.50
CA LEU A 131 -10.03 -8.11 -0.21
C LEU A 131 -11.15 -8.61 -1.14
N CYS A 132 -11.63 -7.77 -2.07
CA CYS A 132 -12.79 -8.07 -2.90
C CYS A 132 -12.57 -7.88 -4.41
N GLY A 133 -11.33 -7.60 -4.85
CA GLY A 133 -11.00 -7.47 -6.28
C GLY A 133 -11.61 -6.23 -6.94
N ASN A 134 -11.75 -5.14 -6.19
CA ASN A 134 -12.25 -3.86 -6.69
C ASN A 134 -11.32 -3.21 -7.72
N PHE A 135 -10.00 -3.31 -7.53
CA PHE A 135 -9.04 -2.71 -8.49
C PHE A 135 -9.07 -3.43 -9.83
N GLU A 136 -9.13 -4.76 -9.81
CA GLU A 136 -9.34 -5.60 -10.98
C GLU A 136 -10.67 -5.27 -11.66
N TYR A 137 -11.77 -5.18 -10.89
CA TYR A 137 -13.09 -4.82 -11.42
C TYR A 137 -13.13 -3.45 -12.12
N PHE A 138 -12.37 -2.47 -11.62
CA PHE A 138 -12.29 -1.15 -12.23
C PHE A 138 -11.14 -1.00 -13.23
N GLU A 139 -10.42 -2.07 -13.56
CA GLU A 139 -9.27 -2.05 -14.48
C GLU A 139 -8.26 -0.95 -14.11
N GLN A 140 -8.03 -0.76 -12.80
CA GLN A 140 -7.00 0.17 -12.32
C GLN A 140 -5.67 -0.56 -12.20
N ASP A 141 -4.75 -0.19 -13.08
CA ASP A 141 -3.37 -0.66 -13.02
C ASP A 141 -2.60 0.17 -11.99
N ILE A 142 -2.29 -0.47 -10.85
CA ILE A 142 -1.44 0.08 -9.81
C ILE A 142 -0.39 -0.97 -9.48
N ASP A 143 0.87 -0.56 -9.49
CA ASP A 143 1.98 -1.42 -9.15
C ASP A 143 1.77 -2.05 -7.76
N GLU A 144 1.64 -3.38 -7.73
CA GLU A 144 1.65 -4.13 -6.48
C GLU A 144 3.01 -3.95 -5.81
N THR A 145 3.05 -3.08 -4.80
CA THR A 145 4.29 -2.85 -4.07
C THR A 145 4.40 -3.86 -2.94
N SER A 146 5.36 -4.78 -3.07
CA SER A 146 5.80 -5.61 -1.94
C SER A 146 6.73 -4.80 -1.04
N GLN A 147 6.17 -3.91 -0.22
CA GLN A 147 6.97 -3.18 0.76
C GLN A 147 7.47 -4.12 1.86
N LYS A 148 8.79 -4.17 2.04
CA LYS A 148 9.39 -4.66 3.29
C LYS A 148 9.05 -3.64 4.39
N ILE A 149 7.99 -3.92 5.14
CA ILE A 149 7.62 -3.09 6.29
C ILE A 149 8.80 -3.05 7.27
N PRO A 150 9.24 -1.86 7.70
CA PRO A 150 10.33 -1.74 8.66
C PRO A 150 9.98 -2.48 9.95
N GLU A 151 10.99 -3.12 10.53
CA GLU A 151 10.82 -3.82 11.79
C GLU A 151 10.38 -2.84 12.89
N SER A 152 9.36 -3.24 13.67
CA SER A 152 8.85 -2.41 14.77
C SER A 152 9.93 -2.13 15.81
N LEU A 153 9.84 -0.97 16.45
CA LEU A 153 10.75 -0.59 17.54
C LEU A 153 10.79 -1.66 18.64
N THR A 154 9.63 -2.22 18.98
CA THR A 154 9.50 -3.32 19.95
C THR A 154 10.26 -4.58 19.50
N SER A 155 10.11 -5.00 18.24
CA SER A 155 10.82 -6.19 17.72
C SER A 155 12.33 -5.98 17.67
N ARG A 156 12.77 -4.78 17.24
CA ARG A 156 14.18 -4.39 17.28
C ARG A 156 14.73 -4.43 18.69
N LEU A 157 14.00 -3.89 19.66
CA LEU A 157 14.40 -3.85 21.06
C LEU A 157 14.48 -5.24 21.69
N VAL A 158 13.55 -6.15 21.39
CA VAL A 158 13.63 -7.56 21.80
C VAL A 158 14.88 -8.23 21.23
N LYS A 159 15.15 -8.06 19.93
CA LYS A 159 16.36 -8.62 19.29
C LYS A 159 17.65 -8.11 19.92
N HIS A 160 17.75 -6.80 20.15
CA HIS A 160 18.96 -6.22 20.75
C HIS A 160 19.13 -6.62 22.22
N ARG A 161 18.03 -6.71 22.99
CA ARG A 161 18.06 -7.23 24.37
C ARG A 161 18.49 -8.69 24.42
N LEU A 162 18.03 -9.50 23.46
CA LEU A 162 18.43 -10.90 23.35
C LEU A 162 19.90 -11.05 22.97
N GLU A 163 20.40 -10.23 22.03
CA GLU A 163 21.82 -10.17 21.70
C GLU A 163 22.67 -9.77 22.92
N LEU A 164 22.20 -8.78 23.69
CA LEU A 164 22.87 -8.32 24.90
C LEU A 164 22.91 -9.42 25.97
N ALA A 165 21.78 -10.08 26.23
CA ALA A 165 21.70 -11.20 27.16
C ALA A 165 22.63 -12.35 26.74
N THR A 166 22.66 -12.70 25.46
CA THR A 166 23.54 -13.76 24.92
C THR A 166 25.02 -13.45 25.14
N ARG A 167 25.43 -12.17 25.06
CA ARG A 167 26.82 -11.78 25.32
C ARG A 167 27.17 -11.66 26.80
N LEU A 168 26.19 -11.31 27.64
CA LEU A 168 26.36 -11.23 29.09
C LEU A 168 26.26 -12.60 29.77
N ALA A 169 25.87 -13.64 29.04
CA ALA A 169 25.71 -14.98 29.57
C ALA A 169 26.99 -15.45 30.29
N PRO A 170 26.88 -15.97 31.52
CA PRO A 170 28.04 -16.46 32.25
C PRO A 170 28.65 -17.64 31.48
N ALA A 171 29.98 -17.76 31.52
CA ALA A 171 30.67 -18.92 30.96
C ALA A 171 30.08 -20.19 31.60
N ARG A 172 29.54 -21.09 30.77
CA ARG A 172 28.98 -22.36 31.26
C ARG A 172 30.07 -23.07 32.08
N PRO A 173 29.77 -23.56 33.30
CA PRO A 173 30.72 -24.37 34.03
C PRO A 173 31.03 -25.60 33.19
N SER A 174 32.23 -25.65 32.61
CA SER A 174 32.75 -26.85 31.99
C SER A 174 32.82 -27.94 33.06
N ALA A 175 32.38 -29.15 32.72
CA ALA A 175 32.35 -30.32 33.59
C ALA A 175 33.76 -30.89 33.91
N THR A 176 34.68 -30.02 34.33
CA THR A 176 36.00 -30.37 34.85
C THR A 176 36.24 -29.58 36.14
N PRO A 177 36.15 -30.22 37.32
CA PRO A 177 36.49 -29.57 38.58
C PRO A 177 38.01 -29.55 38.69
N ARG A 178 38.68 -28.55 38.09
CA ARG A 178 40.06 -28.24 38.44
C ARG A 178 40.30 -26.75 38.60
N ALA A 179 40.57 -26.42 39.86
CA ALA A 179 41.35 -25.31 40.36
C ALA A 179 40.82 -23.90 40.09
N ARG A 180 40.03 -23.37 41.03
CA ARG A 180 40.13 -21.96 41.47
C ARG A 180 39.85 -21.85 42.96
N GLU A 181 40.87 -22.13 43.77
CA GLU A 181 41.01 -21.50 45.06
C GLU A 181 41.91 -20.27 44.92
N GLN A 182 41.38 -19.15 45.44
CA GLN A 182 42.08 -18.00 46.01
C GLN A 182 42.81 -17.02 45.07
N SER A 183 42.09 -15.93 44.77
CA SER A 183 42.51 -14.50 44.78
C SER A 183 41.67 -13.74 43.74
N SER A 184 40.93 -12.67 43.99
CA SER A 184 40.88 -11.72 45.10
C SER A 184 39.59 -10.87 44.99
N THR A 185 38.88 -10.75 46.12
CA THR A 185 38.27 -9.54 46.70
C THR A 185 37.97 -8.30 45.85
N TYR A 186 37.21 -8.43 44.76
CA TYR A 186 36.37 -7.34 44.25
C TYR A 186 34.96 -7.86 43.95
N LYS A 187 34.06 -7.69 44.93
CA LYS A 187 32.61 -7.74 44.68
C LYS A 187 32.25 -6.56 43.77
N VAL A 188 32.28 -6.75 42.46
CA VAL A 188 31.48 -5.95 41.52
C VAL A 188 30.38 -6.87 41.00
N ASP A 189 29.43 -7.09 41.89
CA ASP A 189 28.21 -7.85 41.68
C ASP A 189 27.17 -6.94 41.02
N ARG A 190 27.28 -6.71 39.70
CA ARG A 190 26.30 -5.91 38.91
C ARG A 190 26.02 -6.44 37.51
N SER A 191 26.78 -7.41 37.01
CA SER A 191 26.53 -8.03 35.70
C SER A 191 25.50 -9.16 35.78
N GLY A 192 25.43 -9.87 36.92
CA GLY A 192 24.43 -10.92 37.17
C GLY A 192 23.01 -10.38 37.23
N ASP A 193 22.80 -9.27 37.96
CA ASP A 193 21.49 -8.62 38.07
C ASP A 193 20.97 -8.11 36.72
N LEU A 194 21.86 -7.49 35.91
CA LEU A 194 21.50 -7.05 34.56
C LEU A 194 21.10 -8.23 33.67
N TYR A 195 21.88 -9.30 33.67
CA TYR A 195 21.59 -10.49 32.88
C TYR A 195 20.24 -11.11 33.26
N THR A 196 19.99 -11.33 34.55
CA THR A 196 18.73 -11.90 35.04
C THR A 196 17.54 -11.00 34.70
N SER A 197 17.65 -9.68 34.92
CA SER A 197 16.57 -8.74 34.60
C SER A 197 16.25 -8.68 33.10
N LEU A 198 17.26 -8.81 32.23
CA LEU A 198 17.06 -8.89 30.78
C LEU A 198 16.30 -10.18 30.39
N LEU A 199 16.69 -11.32 30.96
CA LEU A 199 16.00 -12.59 30.73
C LEU A 199 14.55 -12.55 31.24
N ASP A 200 14.32 -11.98 32.42
CA ASP A 200 12.97 -11.85 32.99
C ASP A 200 12.09 -10.97 32.10
N ALA A 201 12.61 -9.84 31.60
CA ALA A 201 11.87 -8.97 30.70
C ALA A 201 11.56 -9.63 29.34
N LEU A 202 12.51 -10.37 28.77
CA LEU A 202 12.31 -11.12 27.52
C LEU A 202 11.35 -12.30 27.71
N HIS A 203 11.44 -13.00 28.84
CA HIS A 203 10.50 -14.05 29.23
C HIS A 203 9.09 -13.49 29.37
N GLN A 204 8.91 -12.37 30.07
CA GLN A 204 7.61 -11.74 30.26
C GLN A 204 7.00 -11.31 28.92
N HIS A 205 7.82 -10.83 27.98
CA HIS A 205 7.38 -10.49 26.62
C HIS A 205 6.76 -11.69 25.89
N VAL A 206 7.37 -12.89 26.01
CA VAL A 206 6.86 -14.12 25.38
C VAL A 206 5.69 -14.72 26.17
N ALA A 207 5.79 -14.77 27.49
CA ALA A 207 4.79 -15.38 28.37
C ALA A 207 3.43 -14.66 28.31
N THR A 208 3.41 -13.37 27.98
CA THR A 208 2.19 -12.56 27.85
C THR A 208 1.58 -12.57 26.44
N MET A 209 2.11 -13.38 25.52
CA MET A 209 1.54 -13.53 24.17
C MET A 209 0.16 -14.21 24.22
N PRO A 210 -0.90 -13.60 23.65
CA PRO A 210 -2.25 -14.18 23.67
C PRO A 210 -2.33 -15.43 22.80
N ARG A 211 -2.51 -16.60 23.42
CA ARG A 211 -2.48 -17.92 22.74
C ARG A 211 -3.59 -18.09 21.71
N ASP A 212 -4.74 -17.46 21.93
CA ASP A 212 -5.89 -17.50 21.02
C ASP A 212 -5.72 -16.59 19.80
N ASN A 213 -4.74 -15.70 19.80
CA ASN A 213 -4.45 -14.84 18.65
C ASN A 213 -3.95 -15.67 17.48
N PHE A 214 -4.54 -15.46 16.30
CA PHE A 214 -4.24 -16.25 15.10
C PHE A 214 -2.76 -16.24 14.68
N LEU A 215 -2.01 -15.16 14.96
CA LEU A 215 -0.58 -15.06 14.66
C LEU A 215 0.25 -15.90 15.62
N VAL A 216 -0.07 -15.81 16.91
CA VAL A 216 0.60 -16.54 17.99
C VAL A 216 0.32 -18.03 17.85
N ARG A 217 -0.92 -18.41 17.51
CA ARG A 217 -1.34 -19.80 17.32
C ARG A 217 -0.51 -20.54 16.26
N ARG A 218 -0.05 -19.87 15.20
CA ARG A 218 0.83 -20.47 14.18
C ARG A 218 2.22 -20.82 14.71
N ARG A 219 2.63 -20.20 15.82
CA ARG A 219 3.93 -20.39 16.49
C ARG A 219 3.77 -20.94 17.91
N LEU A 220 2.61 -21.53 18.23
CA LEU A 220 2.25 -21.97 19.59
C LEU A 220 3.30 -22.89 20.23
N PRO A 221 3.89 -23.89 19.54
CA PRO A 221 4.91 -24.74 20.16
C PRO A 221 6.13 -23.97 20.66
N GLN A 222 6.57 -22.95 19.91
CA GLN A 222 7.69 -22.09 20.31
C GLN A 222 7.29 -21.21 21.49
N VAL A 223 6.09 -20.62 21.45
CA VAL A 223 5.57 -19.78 22.52
C VAL A 223 5.43 -20.57 23.83
N GLU A 224 4.92 -21.79 23.80
CA GLU A 224 4.80 -22.65 24.98
C GLU A 224 6.16 -23.02 25.57
N THR A 225 7.13 -23.35 24.71
CA THR A 225 8.50 -23.68 25.12
C THR A 225 9.17 -22.49 25.82
N PHE A 226 9.10 -21.30 25.20
CA PHE A 226 9.75 -20.09 25.72
C PHE A 226 8.87 -19.34 26.74
N SER A 227 7.66 -19.79 27.04
CA SER A 227 6.87 -19.30 28.18
C SER A 227 7.39 -19.85 29.52
N GLN A 228 8.24 -20.88 29.51
CA GLN A 228 8.80 -21.48 30.72
C GLN A 228 10.07 -20.73 31.15
N ARG A 229 10.06 -20.11 32.35
CA ARG A 229 11.17 -19.28 32.80
C ARG A 229 12.50 -20.03 32.93
N GLN A 230 12.45 -21.30 33.33
CA GLN A 230 13.64 -22.17 33.46
C GLN A 230 14.39 -22.38 32.13
N ARG A 231 13.69 -22.26 30.98
CA ARG A 231 14.30 -22.37 29.66
C ARG A 231 15.25 -21.21 29.37
N TRP A 232 14.97 -20.04 29.92
CA TRP A 232 15.75 -18.81 29.70
C TRP A 232 17.12 -18.85 30.37
N ASP A 233 17.27 -19.62 31.46
CA ASP A 233 18.56 -19.80 32.14
C ASP A 233 19.56 -20.62 31.31
N ASN A 234 19.07 -21.40 30.34
CA ASN A 234 19.86 -22.33 29.53
C ASN A 234 19.66 -22.15 28.02
N LEU A 235 19.52 -20.90 27.55
CA LEU A 235 19.35 -20.62 26.12
C LEU A 235 20.60 -21.04 25.32
N SER A 236 20.37 -21.75 24.22
CA SER A 236 21.35 -21.96 23.16
C SER A 236 21.36 -20.79 22.16
N GLN A 237 22.38 -20.72 21.31
CA GLN A 237 22.41 -19.74 20.22
C GLN A 237 21.27 -19.97 19.21
N GLU A 238 20.87 -21.23 18.99
CA GLU A 238 19.75 -21.59 18.12
C GLU A 238 18.40 -21.16 18.73
N ASP A 239 18.23 -21.33 20.04
CA ASP A 239 17.05 -20.82 20.75
C ASP A 239 16.93 -19.29 20.59
N ALA A 240 18.05 -18.57 20.76
CA ALA A 240 18.08 -17.12 20.60
C ALA A 240 17.72 -16.68 19.17
N ALA A 241 18.26 -17.34 18.15
CA ALA A 241 17.89 -17.08 16.75
C ALA A 241 16.39 -17.33 16.52
N THR A 242 15.87 -18.44 17.05
CA THR A 242 14.45 -18.80 16.93
C THR A 242 13.53 -17.75 17.54
N ILE A 243 13.86 -17.24 18.73
CA ILE A 243 13.10 -16.17 19.40
C ILE A 243 13.16 -14.88 18.58
N ALA A 244 14.35 -14.49 18.11
CA ALA A 244 14.55 -13.28 17.32
C ALA A 244 13.74 -13.29 16.02
N ASP A 245 13.71 -14.41 15.30
CA ASP A 245 13.09 -14.49 13.98
C ASP A 245 11.59 -14.79 14.04
N SER A 246 11.16 -15.64 14.98
CA SER A 246 9.78 -16.14 15.00
C SER A 246 8.89 -15.41 16.00
N LEU A 247 9.44 -14.92 17.12
CA LEU A 247 8.66 -14.41 18.25
C LEU A 247 8.75 -12.90 18.47
N ALA A 248 9.87 -12.26 18.13
CA ALA A 248 10.09 -10.83 18.41
C ALA A 248 9.02 -9.89 17.81
N GLY A 249 8.43 -10.27 16.67
CA GLY A 249 7.40 -9.49 15.98
C GLY A 249 5.96 -9.84 16.35
N LEU A 250 5.73 -10.79 17.28
CA LEU A 250 4.39 -11.22 17.65
C LEU A 250 3.73 -10.27 18.66
N PRO A 251 2.39 -10.15 18.62
CA PRO A 251 1.67 -9.33 19.61
C PRO A 251 1.82 -9.95 21.01
N ASN A 252 1.94 -9.09 22.02
CA ASN A 252 1.92 -9.45 23.43
C ASN A 252 0.88 -8.60 24.18
N SER A 253 0.68 -8.91 25.46
CA SER A 253 -0.32 -8.22 26.30
C SER A 253 0.31 -7.24 27.30
N LEU A 254 1.55 -6.80 27.05
CA LEU A 254 2.19 -5.79 27.88
C LEU A 254 1.54 -4.41 27.66
N PRO A 255 1.52 -3.53 28.67
CA PRO A 255 1.04 -2.17 28.51
C PRO A 255 1.78 -1.42 27.41
N ASN A 256 1.09 -0.52 26.72
CA ASN A 256 1.74 0.37 25.75
C ASN A 256 2.65 1.36 26.48
N GLU A 257 3.94 1.31 26.15
CA GLU A 257 4.93 2.28 26.63
C GLU A 257 5.04 3.47 25.66
N ASP A 258 5.49 4.61 26.18
CA ASP A 258 5.78 5.80 25.38
C ASP A 258 6.82 5.48 24.29
N PRO A 259 6.56 5.81 23.01
CA PRO A 259 7.51 5.61 21.92
C PRO A 259 8.90 6.22 22.20
N LEU A 260 8.97 7.40 22.81
CA LEU A 260 10.23 8.07 23.13
C LEU A 260 11.02 7.30 24.18
N ALA A 261 10.33 6.72 25.17
CA ALA A 261 10.96 5.88 26.18
C ALA A 261 11.53 4.59 25.55
N LYS A 262 10.82 3.98 24.58
CA LYS A 262 11.32 2.81 23.86
C LYS A 262 12.51 3.12 22.94
N GLU A 263 12.51 4.29 22.30
CA GLU A 263 13.63 4.74 21.48
C GLU A 263 14.88 4.96 22.33
N PHE A 264 14.69 5.55 23.52
CA PHE A 264 15.74 5.70 24.51
C PHE A 264 16.24 4.35 25.03
N ASP A 265 15.34 3.42 25.35
CA ASP A 265 15.72 2.05 25.73
C ASP A 265 16.57 1.38 24.65
N LEU A 266 16.17 1.49 23.37
CA LEU A 266 16.93 0.94 22.26
C LEU A 266 18.30 1.61 22.12
N LEU A 267 18.40 2.93 22.33
CA LEU A 267 19.65 3.67 22.35
C LEU A 267 20.59 3.15 23.45
N CYS A 268 20.08 2.97 24.67
CA CYS A 268 20.83 2.42 25.80
C CYS A 268 21.31 0.98 25.53
N VAL A 269 20.45 0.11 25.00
CA VAL A 269 20.83 -1.27 24.68
C VAL A 269 21.90 -1.32 23.59
N LYS A 270 21.80 -0.48 22.56
CA LYS A 270 22.84 -0.35 21.52
C LYS A 270 24.17 0.13 22.11
N LEU A 271 24.12 1.08 23.03
CA LEU A 271 25.29 1.59 23.72
C LEU A 271 25.93 0.50 24.61
N GLN A 272 25.13 -0.28 25.35
CA GLN A 272 25.59 -1.44 26.12
C GLN A 272 26.29 -2.46 25.23
N LEU A 273 25.72 -2.76 24.06
CA LEU A 273 26.32 -3.65 23.06
C LEU A 273 27.61 -3.08 22.48
N ALA A 274 27.68 -1.77 22.21
CA ALA A 274 28.88 -1.11 21.69
C ALA A 274 30.05 -1.19 22.70
N ILE A 275 29.77 -1.05 24.00
CA ILE A 275 30.75 -1.25 25.07
C ILE A 275 31.31 -2.68 25.04
N LEU A 276 30.44 -3.69 24.97
CA LEU A 276 30.85 -5.10 24.95
C LEU A 276 31.62 -5.49 23.69
N LYS A 277 31.30 -4.87 22.54
CA LYS A 277 31.94 -5.14 21.25
C LYS A 277 33.23 -4.33 21.03
N ALA A 278 33.51 -3.34 21.88
CA ALA A 278 34.50 -2.29 21.59
C ALA A 278 34.30 -1.66 20.19
N ASP A 279 33.04 -1.33 19.87
CA ASP A 279 32.65 -0.82 18.55
C ASP A 279 32.91 0.70 18.44
N ARG A 280 33.31 1.15 17.24
CA ARG A 280 33.50 2.57 16.89
C ARG A 280 32.21 3.39 17.02
N SER A 281 31.06 2.73 17.00
CA SER A 281 29.76 3.38 17.21
C SER A 281 29.54 3.92 18.62
N TYR A 282 30.38 3.54 19.59
CA TYR A 282 30.29 3.96 21.00
C TYR A 282 30.26 5.47 21.17
N GLU A 283 31.20 6.21 20.57
CA GLU A 283 31.31 7.66 20.75
C GLU A 283 30.04 8.38 20.28
N ARG A 284 29.57 8.03 19.08
CA ARG A 284 28.33 8.59 18.53
C ARG A 284 27.10 8.26 19.39
N LEU A 285 27.00 7.05 19.94
CA LEU A 285 25.87 6.65 20.78
C LEU A 285 25.93 7.33 22.16
N ARG A 286 27.12 7.46 22.75
CA ARG A 286 27.37 8.21 23.98
C ARG A 286 26.94 9.66 23.81
N ASP A 287 27.35 10.31 22.73
CA ASP A 287 27.07 11.73 22.50
C ASP A 287 25.56 11.96 22.33
N LYS A 288 24.84 11.06 21.65
CA LYS A 288 23.37 11.08 21.61
C LYS A 288 22.72 10.98 22.98
N VAL A 289 23.23 10.11 23.87
CA VAL A 289 22.72 10.01 25.24
C VAL A 289 23.01 11.31 26.01
N ARG A 290 24.20 11.89 25.84
CA ARG A 290 24.56 13.18 26.46
C ARG A 290 23.66 14.32 25.97
N ASP A 291 23.36 14.39 24.68
CA ASP A 291 22.48 15.42 24.11
C ASP A 291 21.07 15.36 24.74
N ILE A 292 20.52 14.16 24.91
CA ILE A 292 19.24 13.94 25.60
C ILE A 292 19.32 14.43 27.05
N LEU A 293 20.40 14.10 27.76
CA LEU A 293 20.63 14.52 29.14
C LEU A 293 20.78 16.05 29.27
N CYS A 294 21.48 16.70 28.33
CA CYS A 294 21.60 18.15 28.27
C CYS A 294 20.23 18.81 28.08
N GLN A 295 19.39 18.28 27.17
CA GLN A 295 18.04 18.79 26.95
C GLN A 295 17.17 18.66 28.21
N LEU A 296 17.28 17.56 28.94
CA LEU A 296 16.56 17.40 30.22
C LEU A 296 17.07 18.37 31.29
N GLU A 297 18.38 18.63 31.36
CA GLU A 297 18.94 19.57 32.33
C GLU A 297 18.40 21.00 32.17
N THR A 298 18.05 21.41 30.94
CA THR A 298 17.45 22.74 30.69
C THR A 298 16.05 22.93 31.31
N LYS A 299 15.44 21.88 31.87
CA LYS A 299 14.07 21.89 32.44
C LYS A 299 14.05 21.59 33.96
N PRO A 300 14.72 22.41 34.80
CA PRO A 300 14.82 22.16 36.25
C PRO A 300 13.49 22.39 37.00
N ASP A 301 12.53 23.08 36.40
CA ASP A 301 11.23 23.37 37.00
C ASP A 301 10.34 22.13 37.15
N ILE A 302 10.63 21.07 36.39
CA ILE A 302 9.90 19.80 36.46
C ILE A 302 10.41 18.99 37.68
N PRO A 303 9.58 18.70 38.71
CA PRO A 303 10.05 18.05 39.94
C PRO A 303 10.72 16.69 39.72
N MET A 304 10.23 15.91 38.75
CA MET A 304 10.81 14.59 38.39
C MET A 304 12.23 14.73 37.84
N ILE A 305 12.50 15.76 37.03
CA ILE A 305 13.82 16.05 36.49
C ILE A 305 14.71 16.59 37.61
N LYS A 306 14.19 17.52 38.43
CA LYS A 306 14.91 18.10 39.56
C LYS A 306 15.48 17.03 40.50
N GLY A 307 14.71 15.98 40.78
CA GLY A 307 15.16 14.84 41.60
C GLY A 307 16.31 14.03 40.99
N GLN A 308 16.51 14.09 39.67
CA GLN A 308 17.58 13.38 38.95
C GLN A 308 18.71 14.30 38.47
N LEU A 309 18.63 15.63 38.66
CA LEU A 309 19.62 16.59 38.15
C LEU A 309 21.06 16.30 38.59
N ALA A 310 21.26 15.90 39.85
CA ALA A 310 22.59 15.54 40.36
C ALA A 310 23.18 14.35 39.58
N PHE A 311 22.36 13.34 39.31
CA PHE A 311 22.76 12.16 38.52
C PHE A 311 22.98 12.51 37.05
N ILE A 312 22.13 13.36 36.46
CA ILE A 312 22.28 13.83 35.08
C ILE A 312 23.65 14.52 34.90
N ARG A 313 24.03 15.42 35.81
CA ARG A 313 25.32 16.12 35.79
C ARG A 313 26.51 15.18 35.95
N GLU A 314 26.38 14.19 36.84
CA GLU A 314 27.40 13.15 37.04
C GLU A 314 27.64 12.35 35.75
N VAL A 315 26.58 11.92 35.07
CA VAL A 315 26.66 11.15 33.83
C VAL A 315 27.19 11.97 32.65
N GLN A 316 26.97 13.28 32.62
CA GLN A 316 27.52 14.12 31.55
C GLN A 316 29.05 14.24 31.61
N ALA A 317 29.65 14.13 32.79
CA ALA A 317 31.10 14.30 32.98
C ALA A 317 31.93 13.27 32.20
N GLU A 318 33.08 13.68 31.65
CA GLU A 318 33.94 12.80 30.83
C GLU A 318 34.52 11.61 31.59
N ASN A 319 34.88 11.84 32.85
CA ASN A 319 35.42 10.80 33.73
C ASN A 319 34.46 9.62 33.94
N TRP A 320 33.15 9.83 33.87
CA TRP A 320 32.15 8.79 34.01
C TRP A 320 32.24 7.76 32.86
N TRP A 321 32.50 8.25 31.64
CA TRP A 321 32.50 7.44 30.42
C TRP A 321 33.80 6.66 30.18
N THR A 322 34.90 7.02 30.85
CA THR A 322 36.15 6.26 30.76
C THR A 322 36.06 4.89 31.41
N ARG A 323 35.15 4.72 32.38
CA ARG A 323 34.91 3.46 33.10
C ARG A 323 33.47 2.95 32.94
N ALA A 324 32.77 3.37 31.88
CA ALA A 324 31.38 2.99 31.66
C ALA A 324 31.23 1.47 31.46
N THR A 325 30.32 0.86 32.22
CA THR A 325 29.96 -0.55 32.10
C THR A 325 28.52 -0.70 31.62
N PRO A 326 28.11 -1.85 31.03
CA PRO A 326 26.72 -2.06 30.62
C PRO A 326 25.71 -1.85 31.76
N SER A 327 26.04 -2.26 32.98
CA SER A 327 25.20 -2.06 34.17
C SER A 327 25.09 -0.59 34.58
N MET A 328 26.12 0.23 34.35
CA MET A 328 26.03 1.68 34.57
C MET A 328 25.10 2.33 33.55
N VAL A 329 25.15 1.91 32.28
CA VAL A 329 24.22 2.37 31.24
C VAL A 329 22.78 1.93 31.53
N GLU A 330 22.59 0.75 32.14
CA GLU A 330 21.26 0.32 32.61
C GLU A 330 20.70 1.26 33.68
N GLY A 331 21.57 1.72 34.60
CA GLY A 331 21.20 2.73 35.60
C GLY A 331 20.71 4.04 34.97
N ILE A 332 21.32 4.46 33.86
CA ILE A 332 20.84 5.61 33.07
C ILE A 332 19.45 5.30 32.50
N ARG A 333 19.30 4.15 31.83
CA ARG A 333 18.06 3.74 31.16
C ARG A 333 16.86 3.81 32.13
N VAL A 334 16.97 3.14 33.27
CA VAL A 334 15.88 3.04 34.26
C VAL A 334 15.50 4.40 34.84
N ARG A 335 16.47 5.28 35.12
CA ARG A 335 16.21 6.58 35.76
C ARG A 335 15.72 7.66 34.79
N VAL A 336 16.12 7.58 33.53
CA VAL A 336 15.90 8.65 32.54
C VAL A 336 14.74 8.34 31.60
N ARG A 337 14.39 7.06 31.36
CA ARG A 337 13.38 6.67 30.35
C ARG A 337 12.05 7.42 30.47
N ASP A 338 11.55 7.63 31.69
CA ASP A 338 10.27 8.30 31.93
C ASP A 338 10.36 9.82 31.86
N LEU A 339 11.58 10.37 31.83
CA LEU A 339 11.85 11.80 31.70
C LEU A 339 11.93 12.25 30.24
N VAL A 340 12.30 11.35 29.32
CA VAL A 340 12.51 11.67 27.89
C VAL A 340 11.27 12.32 27.25
N LYS A 341 10.07 11.99 27.73
CA LYS A 341 8.80 12.60 27.27
C LYS A 341 8.71 14.11 27.49
N PHE A 342 9.52 14.68 28.38
CA PHE A 342 9.55 16.11 28.67
C PHE A 342 10.48 16.90 27.74
N ILE A 343 11.20 16.21 26.86
CA ILE A 343 12.04 16.85 25.85
C ILE A 343 11.13 17.47 24.79
N ASP A 344 11.33 18.76 24.52
CA ASP A 344 10.60 19.42 23.45
C ASP A 344 11.02 18.79 22.12
N ARG A 345 10.04 18.40 21.31
CA ARG A 345 10.32 17.99 19.93
C ARG A 345 10.95 19.19 19.24
N GLN A 346 12.26 19.15 19.03
CA GLN A 346 12.94 20.23 18.32
C GLN A 346 12.20 20.44 17.00
N LYS A 347 11.68 21.66 16.78
CA LYS A 347 11.37 22.13 15.43
C LYS A 347 12.71 22.13 14.70
N GLN A 348 13.03 21.06 13.99
CA GLN A 348 14.20 21.05 13.14
C GLN A 348 14.01 22.21 12.15
N GLN A 349 14.92 23.20 12.18
CA GLN A 349 14.97 24.19 11.13
C GLN A 349 15.26 23.44 9.84
N ILE A 350 14.33 23.49 8.89
CA ILE A 350 14.57 23.10 7.51
C ILE A 350 15.67 24.04 7.02
N VAL A 351 16.91 23.55 6.94
CA VAL A 351 17.98 24.27 6.26
C VAL A 351 17.74 24.05 4.78
N ILE A 352 17.10 25.02 4.13
CA ILE A 352 17.12 25.12 2.67
C ILE A 352 18.54 25.58 2.32
N THR A 353 19.41 24.64 2.00
CA THR A 353 20.68 24.96 1.35
C THR A 353 20.40 25.20 -0.13
N ASP A 354 20.30 26.46 -0.50
CA ASP A 354 20.29 26.90 -1.89
C ASP A 354 21.77 26.90 -2.36
N PHE A 355 22.18 25.82 -3.01
CA PHE A 355 23.51 25.76 -3.63
C PHE A 355 23.39 26.28 -5.06
N VAL A 356 24.17 27.30 -5.41
CA VAL A 356 24.40 27.66 -6.80
C VAL A 356 25.42 26.67 -7.35
N ASP A 357 25.01 25.81 -8.28
CA ASP A 357 25.89 24.84 -8.92
C ASP A 357 27.06 25.55 -9.64
N GLU A 358 28.30 25.18 -9.28
CA GLU A 358 29.48 25.45 -10.11
C GLU A 358 29.66 24.27 -11.08
N MET A 359 29.39 24.53 -12.37
CA MET A 359 29.54 23.55 -13.45
C MET A 359 31.02 23.19 -13.64
N GLY A 360 31.39 21.92 -13.42
CA GLY A 360 32.68 21.37 -13.79
C GLY A 360 32.81 21.03 -15.28
N GLU A 361 34.02 20.74 -15.75
CA GLU A 361 34.29 20.39 -17.16
C GLU A 361 33.56 19.11 -17.60
N VAL A 362 32.94 19.18 -18.78
CA VAL A 362 32.12 18.12 -19.37
C VAL A 362 33.00 16.92 -19.75
N GLN A 363 32.74 15.77 -19.14
CA GLN A 363 33.24 14.47 -19.61
C GLN A 363 32.13 13.73 -20.35
N ILE A 364 32.40 13.34 -21.60
CA ILE A 364 31.54 12.44 -22.37
C ILE A 364 31.88 11.01 -21.94
N VAL A 365 30.95 10.37 -21.23
CA VAL A 365 31.01 8.95 -20.88
C VAL A 365 29.85 8.27 -21.60
N ASP A 366 30.16 7.29 -22.45
CA ASP A 366 29.14 6.42 -23.05
C ASP A 366 28.63 5.45 -21.99
N ILE A 367 27.49 5.81 -21.39
CA ILE A 367 26.71 4.96 -20.51
C ILE A 367 25.71 4.21 -21.39
N PRO A 368 25.64 2.86 -21.36
CA PRO A 368 24.60 2.13 -22.08
C PRO A 368 23.26 2.31 -21.35
N THR A 369 22.59 3.41 -21.64
CA THR A 369 21.21 3.68 -21.23
C THR A 369 20.26 3.02 -22.21
N HIS A 370 19.68 1.88 -21.82
CA HIS A 370 18.32 1.58 -22.27
C HIS A 370 17.36 2.47 -21.47
N GLN A 371 17.30 3.75 -21.84
CA GLN A 371 16.15 4.61 -21.59
C GLN A 371 15.17 4.41 -22.74
N THR A 372 14.11 3.63 -22.53
CA THR A 372 12.94 3.75 -23.39
C THR A 372 12.21 5.04 -23.00
N GLY A 373 12.59 6.18 -23.58
CA GLY A 373 11.80 7.43 -23.56
C GLY A 373 10.51 7.34 -24.37
N PHE A 374 10.02 6.12 -24.63
CA PHE A 374 8.88 5.82 -25.47
C PHE A 374 7.94 4.89 -24.72
N SER A 375 6.86 5.46 -24.19
CA SER A 375 5.71 4.69 -23.74
C SER A 375 4.77 4.46 -24.92
N ARG A 376 4.60 3.19 -25.30
CA ARG A 376 3.65 2.77 -26.35
C ARG A 376 2.23 3.26 -26.05
N GLU A 377 1.86 3.30 -24.78
CA GLU A 377 0.55 3.78 -24.33
C GLU A 377 0.38 5.29 -24.50
N GLN A 378 1.41 6.09 -24.16
CA GLN A 378 1.36 7.54 -24.34
C GLN A 378 1.28 7.91 -25.83
N TYR A 379 2.06 7.22 -26.68
CA TYR A 379 1.98 7.40 -28.13
C TYR A 379 0.59 7.04 -28.67
N ARG A 380 0.01 5.92 -28.21
CA ARG A 380 -1.34 5.52 -28.58
C ARG A 380 -2.38 6.58 -28.21
N ARG A 381 -2.35 7.12 -26.98
CA ARG A 381 -3.27 8.18 -26.53
C ARG A 381 -3.12 9.47 -27.35
N LYS A 382 -1.90 9.82 -27.75
CA LYS A 382 -1.61 11.00 -28.58
C LYS A 382 -2.20 10.87 -29.99
N VAL A 383 -2.03 9.71 -30.62
CA VAL A 383 -2.60 9.40 -31.94
C VAL A 383 -4.14 9.37 -31.89
N GLU A 384 -4.72 8.75 -30.86
CA GLU A 384 -6.18 8.72 -30.68
C GLU A 384 -6.78 10.12 -30.49
N ALA A 385 -6.13 10.99 -29.72
CA ALA A 385 -6.55 12.37 -29.52
C ALA A 385 -6.51 13.17 -30.83
N TYR A 386 -5.44 13.01 -31.62
CA TYR A 386 -5.29 13.69 -32.92
C TYR A 386 -6.39 13.30 -33.91
N ILE A 387 -6.68 12.00 -34.03
CA ILE A 387 -7.76 11.49 -34.89
C ILE A 387 -9.12 12.03 -34.45
N ARG A 388 -9.37 12.15 -33.14
CA ARG A 388 -10.62 12.70 -32.60
C ARG A 388 -10.77 14.20 -32.85
N GLN A 389 -9.68 14.96 -32.84
CA GLN A 389 -9.72 16.40 -33.09
C GLN A 389 -10.03 16.74 -34.55
N HIS A 390 -9.80 15.81 -35.48
CA HIS A 390 -9.96 16.02 -36.91
C HIS A 390 -11.11 15.21 -37.53
N GLN A 391 -12.16 14.95 -36.76
CA GLN A 391 -13.35 14.23 -37.25
C GLN A 391 -14.06 14.90 -38.43
N ASP A 392 -13.83 16.19 -38.65
CA ASP A 392 -14.39 16.96 -39.76
C ASP A 392 -13.67 16.71 -41.10
N HIS A 393 -12.55 15.98 -41.08
CA HIS A 393 -11.84 15.60 -42.30
C HIS A 393 -12.70 14.67 -43.18
N VAL A 394 -12.75 14.93 -44.49
CA VAL A 394 -13.66 14.26 -45.44
C VAL A 394 -13.55 12.72 -45.38
N ALA A 395 -12.33 12.18 -45.29
CA ALA A 395 -12.12 10.73 -45.20
C ALA A 395 -12.57 10.14 -43.85
N ILE A 396 -12.35 10.86 -42.73
CA ILE A 396 -12.80 10.43 -41.40
C ILE A 396 -14.33 10.51 -41.30
N ALA A 397 -14.93 11.56 -41.87
CA ALA A 397 -16.38 11.73 -41.94
C ALA A 397 -17.07 10.66 -42.81
N LYS A 398 -16.44 10.23 -43.92
CA LYS A 398 -16.92 9.11 -44.75
C LYS A 398 -16.88 7.78 -43.99
N LEU A 399 -15.78 7.49 -43.28
CA LEU A 399 -15.69 6.32 -42.39
C LEU A 399 -16.74 6.35 -41.28
N LYS A 400 -17.00 7.54 -40.69
CA LYS A 400 -18.04 7.76 -39.67
C LYS A 400 -19.46 7.48 -40.19
N ARG A 401 -19.71 7.68 -41.49
CA ARG A 401 -21.04 7.50 -42.13
C ARG A 401 -21.17 6.18 -42.90
N ASN A 402 -20.20 5.27 -42.76
CA ASN A 402 -20.16 3.99 -43.48
C ASN A 402 -20.23 4.15 -45.01
N ILE A 403 -19.60 5.20 -45.53
CA ILE A 403 -19.49 5.47 -46.97
C ILE A 403 -18.13 4.92 -47.44
N PRO A 404 -18.07 4.18 -48.57
CA PRO A 404 -16.81 3.70 -49.13
C PRO A 404 -15.83 4.85 -49.38
N LEU A 405 -14.55 4.63 -49.05
CA LEU A 405 -13.49 5.57 -49.39
C LEU A 405 -13.05 5.34 -50.83
N THR A 406 -12.67 6.41 -51.52
CA THR A 406 -11.96 6.33 -52.81
C THR A 406 -10.45 6.36 -52.57
N ASP A 407 -9.64 5.94 -53.54
CA ASP A 407 -8.17 6.03 -53.47
C ASP A 407 -7.68 7.45 -53.11
N ARG A 408 -8.35 8.49 -53.61
CA ARG A 408 -8.04 9.88 -53.28
C ARG A 408 -8.33 10.21 -51.81
N ASP A 409 -9.38 9.63 -51.24
CA ASP A 409 -9.71 9.81 -49.82
C ASP A 409 -8.68 9.11 -48.92
N LEU A 410 -8.15 7.96 -49.37
CA LEU A 410 -7.10 7.23 -48.65
C LEU A 410 -5.77 7.98 -48.65
N SER A 411 -5.36 8.53 -49.81
CA SER A 411 -4.16 9.35 -49.89
C SER A 411 -4.28 10.59 -49.00
N ALA A 412 -5.43 11.27 -49.01
CA ALA A 412 -5.67 12.43 -48.14
C ALA A 412 -5.64 12.07 -46.65
N LEU A 413 -6.10 10.86 -46.29
CA LEU A 413 -6.10 10.37 -44.92
C LEU A 413 -4.69 9.99 -44.42
N GLU A 414 -3.90 9.33 -45.27
CA GLU A 414 -2.49 9.05 -44.98
C GLU A 414 -1.70 10.34 -44.85
N GLU A 415 -1.91 11.31 -45.75
CA GLU A 415 -1.26 12.61 -45.70
C GLU A 415 -1.60 13.35 -44.40
N MET A 416 -2.88 13.41 -44.03
CA MET A 416 -3.33 14.07 -42.79
C MET A 416 -2.73 13.45 -41.52
N LEU A 417 -2.54 12.12 -41.48
CA LEU A 417 -1.95 11.44 -40.33
C LEU A 417 -0.43 11.58 -40.28
N PHE A 418 0.26 11.41 -41.41
CA PHE A 418 1.72 11.33 -41.42
C PHE A 418 2.43 12.67 -41.70
N SER A 419 1.70 13.72 -42.07
CA SER A 419 2.23 15.10 -42.10
C SER A 419 2.15 15.80 -40.74
N ALA A 420 1.42 15.22 -39.78
CA ALA A 420 1.27 15.78 -38.45
C ALA A 420 2.55 15.61 -37.61
N ALA A 421 3.08 16.71 -37.08
CA ALA A 421 4.20 16.66 -36.13
C ALA A 421 3.88 15.81 -34.89
N GLU A 422 2.60 15.61 -34.59
CA GLU A 422 2.13 14.85 -33.43
C GLU A 422 2.22 13.33 -33.60
N ILE A 423 2.17 12.82 -34.85
CA ILE A 423 2.22 11.39 -35.18
C ILE A 423 3.63 10.95 -35.58
N GLU A 424 4.56 11.90 -35.72
CA GLU A 424 5.99 11.69 -35.94
C GLU A 424 6.31 10.99 -37.27
N SER A 425 6.11 9.67 -37.39
CA SER A 425 6.41 8.91 -38.63
C SER A 425 5.57 7.65 -38.82
N ARG A 426 5.39 7.24 -40.09
CA ARG A 426 4.71 5.99 -40.48
C ARG A 426 5.32 4.75 -39.83
N GLN A 427 6.65 4.73 -39.67
CA GLN A 427 7.38 3.62 -39.06
C GLN A 427 7.07 3.49 -37.56
N ARG A 428 6.97 4.61 -36.83
CA ARG A 428 6.58 4.61 -35.40
C ARG A 428 5.11 4.23 -35.20
N PHE A 429 4.25 4.67 -36.12
CA PHE A 429 2.84 4.28 -36.11
C PHE A 429 2.67 2.75 -36.28
N GLU A 430 3.38 2.15 -37.23
CA GLU A 430 3.34 0.70 -37.48
C GLU A 430 3.91 -0.12 -36.31
N GLU A 431 4.88 0.41 -35.55
CA GLU A 431 5.44 -0.26 -34.37
C GLU A 431 4.41 -0.40 -33.24
N VAL A 432 3.54 0.60 -33.05
CA VAL A 432 2.55 0.62 -31.95
C VAL A 432 1.24 -0.07 -32.32
N PHE A 433 0.75 0.14 -33.54
CA PHE A 433 -0.56 -0.38 -33.95
C PHE A 433 -0.48 -1.69 -34.77
N GLY A 434 0.72 -2.11 -35.15
CA GLY A 434 0.99 -3.32 -35.92
C GLY A 434 0.73 -3.14 -37.42
N ARG A 435 1.47 -3.90 -38.24
CA ARG A 435 1.36 -3.86 -39.72
C ARG A 435 0.16 -4.61 -40.28
N THR A 436 -0.52 -5.41 -39.46
CA THR A 436 -1.55 -6.36 -39.90
C THR A 436 -2.95 -5.74 -39.97
N LYS A 437 -3.19 -4.62 -39.27
CA LYS A 437 -4.49 -3.92 -39.28
C LYS A 437 -4.50 -2.86 -40.38
N SER A 438 -5.55 -2.85 -41.21
CA SER A 438 -5.71 -1.77 -42.20
C SER A 438 -5.97 -0.43 -41.50
N LEU A 439 -5.41 0.64 -42.05
CA LEU A 439 -5.58 2.00 -41.51
C LEU A 439 -7.07 2.39 -41.41
N LYS A 440 -7.88 1.91 -42.37
CA LYS A 440 -9.35 2.04 -42.41
C LYS A 440 -10.01 1.47 -41.14
N LEU A 441 -9.62 0.25 -40.74
CA LEU A 441 -10.15 -0.43 -39.56
C LEU A 441 -9.75 0.27 -38.27
N LEU A 442 -8.48 0.68 -38.17
CA LEU A 442 -7.96 1.34 -36.97
C LEU A 442 -8.64 2.69 -36.72
N ILE A 443 -8.82 3.51 -37.77
CA ILE A 443 -9.53 4.80 -37.62
C ILE A 443 -10.99 4.56 -37.25
N ARG A 444 -11.64 3.54 -37.80
CA ARG A 444 -13.01 3.18 -37.41
C ARG A 444 -13.10 2.73 -35.95
N GLU A 445 -12.12 1.96 -35.47
CA GLU A 445 -11.98 1.56 -34.06
C GLU A 445 -11.80 2.79 -33.15
N ILE A 446 -10.97 3.76 -33.54
CA ILE A 446 -10.65 4.96 -32.74
C ILE A 446 -11.79 5.99 -32.76
N VAL A 447 -12.38 6.21 -33.93
CA VAL A 447 -13.47 7.17 -34.15
C VAL A 447 -14.78 6.62 -33.60
N GLY A 448 -15.02 5.30 -33.70
CA GLY A 448 -16.15 4.57 -33.12
C GLY A 448 -16.32 4.66 -31.59
N LEU A 449 -15.42 5.37 -30.90
CA LEU A 449 -15.42 5.57 -29.45
C LEU A 449 -16.09 6.88 -28.98
N ASP A 450 -16.76 7.64 -29.86
CA ASP A 450 -17.52 8.82 -29.41
C ASP A 450 -18.79 8.40 -28.64
N PRO A 451 -18.94 8.75 -27.34
CA PRO A 451 -20.12 8.42 -26.55
C PRO A 451 -21.41 9.09 -27.05
N ALA A 452 -21.34 10.12 -27.89
CA ALA A 452 -22.50 10.93 -28.27
C ALA A 452 -22.72 11.08 -29.79
N GLY A 453 -21.68 11.26 -30.62
CA GLY A 453 -21.86 11.61 -32.04
C GLY A 453 -22.00 10.45 -33.03
N ILE A 454 -21.39 9.29 -32.77
CA ILE A 454 -21.40 8.13 -33.70
C ILE A 454 -22.47 7.10 -33.37
N ARG A 455 -22.81 6.96 -32.09
CA ARG A 455 -23.93 6.12 -31.66
C ARG A 455 -25.23 6.49 -32.35
N VAL A 456 -25.40 7.73 -32.80
CA VAL A 456 -26.63 8.14 -33.51
C VAL A 456 -26.54 7.78 -34.99
N ALA A 457 -25.44 8.10 -35.68
CA ALA A 457 -25.31 7.90 -37.12
C ALA A 457 -25.08 6.43 -37.52
N ALA A 458 -24.21 5.70 -36.81
CA ALA A 458 -23.96 4.27 -37.07
C ALA A 458 -25.17 3.43 -36.69
N ARG A 459 -25.84 3.75 -35.57
CA ARG A 459 -27.13 3.15 -35.21
C ARG A 459 -28.20 3.52 -36.22
N GLN A 460 -28.26 4.74 -36.76
CA GLN A 460 -29.21 5.10 -37.82
C GLN A 460 -28.94 4.33 -39.11
N ALA A 461 -27.68 4.14 -39.52
CA ALA A 461 -27.33 3.40 -40.72
C ALA A 461 -27.62 1.90 -40.57
N ALA A 462 -27.22 1.30 -39.44
CA ALA A 462 -27.53 -0.09 -39.10
C ALA A 462 -29.04 -0.28 -38.95
N LYS A 463 -29.72 0.62 -38.24
CA LYS A 463 -31.17 0.60 -38.09
C LYS A 463 -31.88 0.82 -39.42
N GLN A 464 -31.44 1.68 -40.33
CA GLN A 464 -32.03 1.81 -41.67
C GLN A 464 -31.85 0.55 -42.53
N ALA A 465 -30.68 -0.09 -42.45
CA ALA A 465 -30.41 -1.34 -43.16
C ALA A 465 -31.30 -2.48 -42.64
N PHE A 466 -31.45 -2.59 -41.32
CA PHE A 466 -32.31 -3.58 -40.67
C PHE A 466 -33.79 -3.18 -40.65
N ASP A 467 -34.17 -1.90 -40.72
CA ASP A 467 -35.55 -1.40 -40.75
C ASP A 467 -36.21 -1.81 -42.07
N ARG A 468 -35.47 -1.76 -43.19
CA ARG A 468 -35.93 -2.32 -44.47
C ARG A 468 -36.18 -3.83 -44.40
N TYR A 469 -35.47 -4.54 -43.54
CA TYR A 469 -35.65 -5.97 -43.30
C TYR A 469 -36.80 -6.25 -42.31
N LEU A 470 -36.99 -5.38 -41.31
CA LEU A 470 -38.10 -5.42 -40.36
C LEU A 470 -39.44 -5.02 -41.00
N GLN A 471 -39.42 -4.34 -42.15
CA GLN A 471 -40.60 -4.01 -42.94
C GLN A 471 -41.00 -5.17 -43.86
N GLY A 472 -41.97 -5.98 -43.44
CA GLY A 472 -42.60 -7.00 -44.30
C GLY A 472 -42.85 -8.36 -43.63
N THR A 473 -42.41 -8.57 -42.39
CA THR A 473 -42.51 -9.85 -41.67
C THR A 473 -42.90 -9.64 -40.20
N ASN A 474 -43.73 -10.52 -39.65
CA ASN A 474 -44.13 -10.50 -38.24
C ASN A 474 -43.06 -11.17 -37.37
N PHE A 475 -42.08 -10.41 -36.90
CA PHE A 475 -41.05 -10.91 -35.98
C PHE A 475 -41.56 -11.00 -34.53
N SER A 476 -41.12 -12.03 -33.81
CA SER A 476 -41.35 -12.18 -32.36
C SER A 476 -40.46 -11.23 -31.54
N ALA A 477 -40.84 -10.97 -30.28
CA ALA A 477 -40.06 -10.11 -29.38
C ALA A 477 -38.60 -10.58 -29.21
N ASN A 478 -38.36 -11.89 -29.21
CA ASN A 478 -37.02 -12.45 -29.09
C ASN A 478 -36.20 -12.25 -30.38
N GLN A 479 -36.83 -12.34 -31.56
CA GLN A 479 -36.17 -12.06 -32.84
C GLN A 479 -35.82 -10.57 -32.99
N ILE A 480 -36.71 -9.67 -32.55
CA ILE A 480 -36.43 -8.23 -32.55
C ILE A 480 -35.24 -7.92 -31.64
N ARG A 481 -35.23 -8.47 -30.42
CA ARG A 481 -34.12 -8.30 -29.47
C ARG A 481 -32.81 -8.86 -29.99
N PHE A 482 -32.86 -9.97 -30.73
CA PHE A 482 -31.68 -10.55 -31.41
C PHE A 482 -31.10 -9.55 -32.43
N ILE A 483 -31.95 -8.95 -33.27
CA ILE A 483 -31.52 -7.94 -34.26
C ILE A 483 -31.02 -6.66 -33.57
N GLU A 484 -31.65 -6.22 -32.47
CA GLU A 484 -31.17 -5.08 -31.68
C GLU A 484 -29.79 -5.33 -31.09
N ASN A 485 -29.51 -6.53 -30.58
CA ASN A 485 -28.18 -6.92 -30.12
C ASN A 485 -27.14 -6.90 -31.25
N ILE A 486 -27.52 -7.32 -32.47
CA ILE A 486 -26.65 -7.19 -33.64
C ILE A 486 -26.34 -5.72 -33.92
N ILE A 487 -27.36 -4.86 -33.94
CA ILE A 487 -27.20 -3.41 -34.16
C ILE A 487 -26.31 -2.81 -33.08
N ASP A 488 -26.48 -3.18 -31.82
CA ASP A 488 -25.69 -2.68 -30.70
C ASP A 488 -24.22 -3.08 -30.81
N ILE A 489 -23.92 -4.34 -31.14
CA ILE A 489 -22.54 -4.81 -31.29
C ILE A 489 -21.90 -4.22 -32.56
N LEU A 490 -22.62 -4.11 -33.67
CA LEU A 490 -22.14 -3.41 -34.88
C LEU A 490 -21.86 -1.93 -34.59
N THR A 491 -22.71 -1.27 -33.79
CA THR A 491 -22.52 0.13 -33.38
C THR A 491 -21.32 0.27 -32.45
N LYS A 492 -21.05 -0.73 -31.61
CA LYS A 492 -19.94 -0.71 -30.63
C LYS A 492 -18.58 -1.05 -31.26
N ASN A 493 -18.54 -2.05 -32.14
CA ASN A 493 -17.29 -2.62 -32.65
C ASN A 493 -17.01 -2.23 -34.11
N GLY A 494 -17.98 -1.62 -34.81
CA GLY A 494 -17.86 -1.20 -36.21
C GLY A 494 -17.92 -2.34 -37.23
N ILE A 495 -17.47 -3.54 -36.87
CA ILE A 495 -17.53 -4.78 -37.64
C ILE A 495 -18.01 -5.93 -36.74
N MET A 496 -18.62 -6.95 -37.32
CA MET A 496 -19.02 -8.18 -36.61
C MET A 496 -18.73 -9.39 -37.49
N ASN A 497 -18.02 -10.39 -36.95
CA ASN A 497 -17.87 -11.68 -37.62
C ASN A 497 -19.21 -12.44 -37.53
N PRO A 498 -19.78 -12.94 -38.65
CA PRO A 498 -21.00 -13.75 -38.62
C PRO A 498 -20.94 -14.96 -37.67
N GLY A 499 -19.75 -15.51 -37.40
CA GLY A 499 -19.57 -16.60 -36.43
C GLY A 499 -19.97 -16.24 -35.00
N ALA A 500 -19.91 -14.94 -34.63
CA ALA A 500 -20.29 -14.48 -33.29
C ALA A 500 -21.79 -14.64 -32.99
N LEU A 501 -22.63 -14.86 -34.01
CA LEU A 501 -24.07 -15.09 -33.84
C LEU A 501 -24.41 -16.45 -33.22
N TYR A 502 -23.40 -17.32 -33.04
CA TYR A 502 -23.51 -18.64 -32.42
C TYR A 502 -22.84 -18.69 -31.03
N GLU A 503 -22.51 -17.53 -30.47
CA GLU A 503 -21.93 -17.38 -29.13
C GLU A 503 -22.83 -16.48 -28.25
N PRO A 504 -22.73 -16.57 -26.90
CA PRO A 504 -23.43 -15.65 -26.01
C PRO A 504 -23.05 -14.19 -26.33
N PRO A 505 -24.01 -13.24 -26.38
CA PRO A 505 -25.38 -13.30 -25.87
C PRO A 505 -26.43 -13.79 -26.89
N PHE A 506 -26.04 -14.22 -28.09
CA PHE A 506 -26.98 -14.64 -29.14
C PHE A 506 -27.56 -16.03 -28.91
N THR A 507 -26.86 -16.89 -28.17
CA THR A 507 -27.33 -18.21 -27.76
C THR A 507 -28.15 -18.23 -26.47
N ASP A 508 -28.34 -17.09 -25.81
CA ASP A 508 -29.08 -16.99 -24.54
C ASP A 508 -30.58 -17.30 -24.69
N ASN A 509 -31.15 -16.99 -25.86
CA ASN A 509 -32.57 -17.22 -26.14
C ASN A 509 -32.83 -18.54 -26.88
N HIS A 510 -31.84 -19.06 -27.63
CA HIS A 510 -31.91 -20.35 -28.31
C HIS A 510 -30.52 -20.97 -28.47
N PRO A 511 -30.30 -22.25 -28.13
CA PRO A 511 -28.99 -22.89 -28.13
C PRO A 511 -28.31 -22.95 -29.51
N GLU A 512 -29.10 -22.94 -30.59
CA GLU A 512 -28.61 -22.90 -31.98
C GLU A 512 -28.39 -21.47 -32.52
N GLY A 513 -28.49 -20.44 -31.67
CA GLY A 513 -28.22 -19.04 -32.03
C GLY A 513 -29.10 -18.54 -33.18
N LEU A 514 -28.47 -18.07 -34.26
CA LEU A 514 -29.15 -17.54 -35.45
C LEU A 514 -30.11 -18.55 -36.08
N ASP A 515 -29.66 -19.78 -36.30
CA ASP A 515 -30.41 -20.79 -37.07
C ASP A 515 -31.60 -21.38 -36.31
N GLY A 516 -31.59 -21.26 -34.98
CA GLY A 516 -32.73 -21.62 -34.15
C GLY A 516 -33.75 -20.49 -33.96
N MET A 517 -33.33 -19.25 -34.22
CA MET A 517 -34.17 -18.06 -34.06
C MET A 517 -34.83 -17.61 -35.38
N PHE A 518 -34.25 -17.97 -36.52
CA PHE A 518 -34.67 -17.54 -37.85
C PHE A 518 -34.67 -18.73 -38.81
N ASN A 519 -35.55 -18.72 -39.82
CA ASN A 519 -35.48 -19.78 -40.85
C ASN A 519 -34.23 -19.60 -41.74
N ASN A 520 -33.84 -20.64 -42.47
CA ASN A 520 -32.62 -20.60 -43.30
C ASN A 520 -32.55 -19.40 -44.25
N GLN A 521 -33.68 -19.01 -44.86
CA GLN A 521 -33.72 -17.86 -45.78
C GLN A 521 -33.53 -16.51 -45.06
N GLU A 522 -34.04 -16.41 -43.83
CA GLU A 522 -33.88 -15.24 -42.95
C GLU A 522 -32.48 -15.15 -42.38
N ALA A 523 -31.91 -16.27 -41.92
CA ALA A 523 -30.54 -16.37 -41.43
C ALA A 523 -29.53 -15.95 -42.52
N ASP A 524 -29.68 -16.46 -43.75
CA ASP A 524 -28.85 -16.08 -44.90
C ASP A 524 -28.92 -14.58 -45.20
N ARG A 525 -30.11 -13.98 -45.10
CA ARG A 525 -30.30 -12.53 -45.29
C ARG A 525 -29.60 -11.72 -44.22
N ILE A 526 -29.73 -12.10 -42.94
CA ILE A 526 -29.05 -11.41 -41.82
C ILE A 526 -27.53 -11.47 -42.01
N VAL A 527 -26.99 -12.64 -42.36
CA VAL A 527 -25.56 -12.81 -42.65
C VAL A 527 -25.14 -11.99 -43.88
N SER A 528 -25.98 -11.88 -44.92
CA SER A 528 -25.68 -11.05 -46.09
C SER A 528 -25.60 -9.56 -45.76
N ILE A 529 -26.50 -9.07 -44.90
CA ILE A 529 -26.51 -7.67 -44.44
C ILE A 529 -25.23 -7.40 -43.63
N LEU A 530 -24.88 -8.30 -42.71
CA LEU A 530 -23.64 -8.23 -41.94
C LEU A 530 -22.39 -8.22 -42.83
N ARG A 531 -22.33 -9.11 -43.81
CA ARG A 531 -21.22 -9.16 -44.77
C ARG A 531 -21.14 -7.89 -45.62
N SER A 532 -22.27 -7.32 -46.05
CA SER A 532 -22.27 -6.05 -46.79
C SER A 532 -21.76 -4.88 -45.93
N PHE A 533 -22.07 -4.90 -44.63
CA PHE A 533 -21.58 -3.91 -43.68
C PHE A 533 -20.07 -4.03 -43.48
N ASN A 534 -19.55 -5.25 -43.39
CA ASN A 534 -18.11 -5.51 -43.31
C ASN A 534 -17.38 -5.19 -44.64
N GLN A 535 -17.96 -5.51 -45.80
CA GLN A 535 -17.36 -5.26 -47.12
C GLN A 535 -17.20 -3.78 -47.45
N SER A 536 -18.05 -2.90 -46.90
CA SER A 536 -17.88 -1.44 -47.02
C SER A 536 -16.55 -0.93 -46.42
N VAL A 537 -15.87 -1.76 -45.61
CA VAL A 537 -14.57 -1.48 -45.01
C VAL A 537 -13.39 -2.00 -45.85
N ASP A 538 -13.61 -3.06 -46.62
CA ASP A 538 -12.59 -3.75 -47.42
C ASP A 538 -12.56 -3.30 -48.90
N ALA A 539 -13.62 -2.64 -49.39
CA ALA A 539 -13.65 -2.13 -50.76
C ALA A 539 -12.54 -1.08 -50.99
N VAL A 540 -11.81 -1.29 -52.10
CA VAL A 540 -10.55 -0.64 -52.52
C VAL A 540 -10.54 0.85 -52.28
#